data_AF-A0A925ITX4-F1
#
_entry.id   AF-A0A925ITX4-F1
#
_cell.length_a   1.000
_cell.length_b   1.000
_cell.length_c   1.000
_cell.angle_alpha   90.00
_cell.angle_beta   90.00
_cell.angle_gamma   90.00
#
_symmetry.space_group_name_H-M   'P 1'
#
loop_
_entity.id
_entity.type
_entity.pdbx_description
1 polymer ?
#
loop_
_entity_poly.entity_id
_entity_poly.type
_entity_poly.pdbx_seq_one_letter_code
_entity_poly.pdbx_strand_id
1 'polypeptide(L)' 'MEKSKFTIDEIHIGDEVLFKDAHPVQHNLFWRVIHKLSRNRLIVEIREMGYAEKYIVYVKDVINLEKNYLAF' A
#
# COMPACT_ATOMS: atom_id res chain seq x y z
N MET A 1 -0.32 13.37 17.28
CA MET A 1 0.15 12.37 16.30
C MET A 1 -1.05 11.50 15.95
N GLU A 2 -1.55 11.53 14.70
CA GLU A 2 -2.52 10.53 14.25
C GLU A 2 -1.88 9.14 14.45
N LYS A 3 -2.55 8.27 15.20
CA LYS A 3 -2.14 6.86 15.29
C LYS A 3 -2.41 6.21 13.94
N SER A 4 -1.45 5.44 13.44
CA SER A 4 -1.67 4.58 12.28
C SER A 4 -2.87 3.66 12.54
N LYS A 5 -3.76 3.52 11.56
CA LYS A 5 -4.89 2.59 11.64
C LYS A 5 -4.45 1.13 11.51
N PHE A 6 -3.28 0.89 10.92
CA PHE A 6 -2.72 -0.44 10.67
C PHE A 6 -1.26 -0.55 11.13
N THR A 7 -0.83 -1.78 11.38
CA THR A 7 0.56 -2.15 11.65
C THR A 7 1.18 -2.87 10.45
N ILE A 8 2.51 -2.93 10.39
CA ILE A 8 3.24 -3.61 9.32
C ILE A 8 3.00 -5.12 9.29
N ASP A 9 2.72 -5.70 10.45
CA ASP A 9 2.49 -7.14 10.61
C ASP A 9 1.11 -7.53 10.10
N GLU A 10 0.14 -6.61 10.19
CA GLU A 10 -1.18 -6.81 9.62
C GLU A 10 -1.14 -6.79 8.10
N ILE A 11 -0.31 -5.98 7.44
CA ILE A 11 -0.29 -5.84 5.98
C ILE A 11 0.55 -6.96 5.35
N HIS A 12 0.06 -7.70 4.37
CA HIS A 12 0.83 -8.76 3.69
C HIS A 12 1.24 -8.37 2.28
N ILE A 13 2.27 -9.04 1.73
CA ILE A 13 2.59 -8.94 0.30
C ILE A 13 1.41 -9.56 -0.47
N GLY A 14 0.91 -8.85 -1.48
CA GLY A 14 -0.29 -9.23 -2.23
C GLY A 14 -1.55 -8.51 -1.78
N ASP A 15 -1.59 -7.97 -0.56
CA ASP A 15 -2.70 -7.11 -0.13
C ASP A 15 -2.75 -5.83 -0.96
N GLU A 16 -3.92 -5.22 -1.00
CA GLU A 16 -4.14 -3.94 -1.67
C GLU A 16 -4.35 -2.85 -0.61
N VAL A 17 -3.64 -1.74 -0.74
CA VAL A 17 -3.68 -0.64 0.22
C VAL A 17 -4.10 0.65 -0.44
N LEU A 18 -4.93 1.40 0.27
CA LEU A 18 -5.22 2.80 -0.01
C LEU A 18 -4.49 3.64 1.03
N PHE A 19 -3.81 4.70 0.61
CA PHE A 19 -3.00 5.54 1.48
C PHE A 19 -3.20 7.03 1.18
N LYS A 20 -2.99 7.87 2.18
CA LYS A 20 -2.91 9.32 2.01
C LYS A 20 -1.56 9.64 1.38
N ASP A 21 -1.57 10.12 0.14
CA ASP A 21 -0.40 10.77 -0.46
C ASP A 21 -0.59 12.29 -0.43
N ALA A 22 0.50 13.04 -0.56
CA ALA A 22 0.48 14.45 -0.91
C ALA A 22 0.37 14.68 -2.44
N HIS A 23 0.53 13.63 -3.25
CA HIS A 23 0.48 13.72 -4.71
C HIS A 23 -0.94 13.56 -5.29
N PRO A 24 -1.53 14.62 -5.88
CA PRO A 24 -2.95 14.69 -6.28
C PRO A 24 -3.43 13.63 -7.28
N VAL A 25 -2.52 12.96 -7.99
CA VAL A 25 -2.87 12.10 -9.13
C VAL A 25 -3.34 10.70 -8.70
N GLN A 26 -3.01 10.24 -7.50
CA GLN A 26 -3.16 8.83 -7.11
C GLN A 26 -4.10 8.59 -5.90
N HIS A 27 -4.82 9.62 -5.44
CA HIS A 27 -5.47 9.67 -4.12
C HIS A 27 -6.53 8.60 -3.82
N ASN A 28 -7.08 7.92 -4.82
CA ASN A 28 -8.25 7.04 -4.65
C ASN A 28 -8.08 5.65 -5.27
N LEU A 29 -6.86 5.24 -5.60
CA LEU A 29 -6.61 3.91 -6.15
C LEU A 29 -6.04 3.00 -5.07
N PHE A 30 -6.42 1.73 -5.11
CA PHE A 30 -5.78 0.69 -4.32
C PHE A 30 -4.52 0.22 -5.03
N TRP A 31 -3.43 0.12 -4.27
CA TRP A 31 -2.14 -0.33 -4.80
C TRP A 31 -1.74 -1.63 -4.14
N ARG A 32 -1.22 -2.56 -4.94
CA ARG A 32 -0.81 -3.87 -4.44
C ARG A 32 0.52 -3.76 -3.72
N VAL A 33 0.59 -4.27 -2.50
CA VAL A 33 1.83 -4.40 -1.74
C VAL A 33 2.69 -5.47 -2.41
N ILE A 34 3.87 -5.08 -2.89
CA ILE A 34 4.83 -5.98 -3.53
C ILE A 34 6.06 -6.25 -2.66
N HIS A 35 6.34 -5.40 -1.66
CA HIS A 35 7.47 -5.58 -0.77
C HIS A 35 7.31 -4.86 0.57
N LYS A 36 7.97 -5.37 1.62
CA LYS A 36 8.13 -4.70 2.92
C LYS A 36 9.59 -4.28 3.11
N LEU A 37 9.90 -3.01 2.91
CA LEU A 37 11.26 -2.48 2.99
C LEU A 37 11.78 -2.41 4.44
N SER A 38 10.90 -2.12 5.39
CA SER A 38 11.25 -1.98 6.82
C SER A 38 9.99 -2.03 7.67
N ARG A 39 10.14 -1.90 9.00
CA ARG A 39 9.02 -1.93 9.97
C ARG A 39 7.93 -0.87 9.73
N ASN A 40 8.18 0.13 8.90
CA ASN A 40 7.23 1.22 8.65
C ASN A 40 7.10 1.62 7.18
N ARG A 41 7.72 0.89 6.25
CA ARG A 41 7.71 1.23 4.81
C ARG A 41 7.36 0.02 3.94
N LEU A 42 6.49 0.26 2.98
CA LEU A 42 6.01 -0.67 1.97
C LEU A 42 6.48 -0.21 0.60
N ILE A 43 6.68 -1.15 -0.32
CA ILE A 43 6.65 -0.86 -1.75
C ILE A 43 5.31 -1.36 -2.27
N VAL A 44 4.59 -0.46 -2.92
CA VAL A 44 3.32 -0.74 -3.56
C VAL A 44 3.45 -0.55 -5.07
N GLU A 45 2.60 -1.23 -5.82
CA GLU A 45 2.59 -1.19 -7.28
C GLU A 45 1.16 -1.06 -7.79
N ILE A 46 0.98 -0.23 -8.82
CA ILE A 46 -0.22 -0.24 -9.65
C ILE A 46 0.20 -0.67 -11.06
N ARG A 47 -0.64 -1.47 -11.70
CA ARG A 47 -0.44 -1.90 -13.09
C ARG A 47 -1.63 -1.48 -13.92
N GLU A 48 -1.42 -0.60 -14.87
CA GLU A 48 -2.45 -0.16 -15.81
C GLU A 48 -1.93 -0.21 -17.24
N MET A 49 -2.69 -0.87 -18.12
CA MET A 49 -2.45 -0.88 -19.59
C MET A 49 -1.00 -1.20 -19.99
N GLY A 50 -0.33 -2.11 -19.28
CA GLY A 50 1.05 -2.53 -19.56
C GLY A 50 2.14 -1.66 -18.93
N TYR A 51 1.77 -0.57 -18.24
CA TYR A 51 2.67 0.22 -17.40
C TYR A 51 2.54 -0.22 -15.94
N ALA A 52 3.68 -0.32 -15.25
CA ALA A 52 3.75 -0.60 -13.83
C ALA A 52 4.47 0.55 -13.12
N GLU A 53 3.79 1.20 -12.19
CA GLU A 53 4.38 2.23 -11.35
C GLU A 53 4.57 1.68 -9.94
N LYS A 54 5.72 2.01 -9.32
CA LYS A 54 6.07 1.56 -7.97
C LYS A 54 6.26 2.75 -7.07
N TYR A 55 5.78 2.64 -5.84
CA TYR A 55 5.86 3.72 -4.88
C TYR A 55 6.21 3.24 -3.48
N ILE A 56 6.89 4.09 -2.71
CA ILE A 56 7.23 3.81 -1.31
C ILE A 56 6.21 4.51 -0.42
N VAL A 57 5.49 3.72 0.38
CA VAL A 57 4.43 4.21 1.26
C VAL A 57 4.80 3.94 2.71
N TYR A 58 4.55 4.89 3.60
CA TYR A 58 4.67 4.63 5.04
C TYR A 58 3.39 3.98 5.56
N VAL A 59 3.55 3.00 6.45
CA VAL A 59 2.42 2.28 7.05
C VAL A 59 1.43 3.22 7.74
N LYS A 60 1.93 4.30 8.37
CA LYS A 60 1.11 5.31 9.05
C LYS A 60 0.14 6.04 8.11
N ASP A 61 0.43 6.08 6.82
CA ASP A 61 -0.35 6.80 5.83
C ASP A 61 -1.40 5.89 5.17
N VAL A 62 -1.39 4.59 5.46
CA VAL A 62 -2.40 3.63 5.00
C VAL A 62 -3.73 3.89 5.70
N ILE A 63 -4.78 4.16 4.91
CA ILE A 63 -6.13 4.48 5.38
C ILE A 63 -7.13 3.35 5.16
N ASN A 64 -6.88 2.50 4.17
CA ASN A 64 -7.65 1.29 3.93
C ASN A 64 -6.76 0.13 3.47
N LEU A 65 -7.20 -1.09 3.76
CA LEU A 65 -6.49 -2.33 3.49
C LEU A 65 -7.50 -3.38 3.03
N GLU A 66 -7.36 -3.83 1.79
CA GLU A 66 -8.11 -4.95 1.23
C GLU A 66 -7.24 -6.20 1.22
N LYS A 67 -7.76 -7.23 1.89
CA LYS A 67 -7.08 -8.51 2.04
C LYS A 67 -7.28 -9.34 0.80
N ASN A 68 -6.20 -9.55 0.07
CA ASN A 68 -6.23 -10.48 -1.04
C ASN A 68 -5.92 -11.88 -0.50
N TYR A 69 -6.96 -12.61 -0.10
CA TYR A 69 -6.84 -13.99 0.39
C TYR A 69 -6.45 -15.01 -0.71
N LEU A 70 -6.20 -14.55 -1.93
CA LEU A 70 -5.73 -15.35 -3.06
C LEU A 70 -4.20 -15.25 -3.17
N ALA A 71 -3.49 -15.77 -2.17
CA ALA A 71 -2.07 -16.06 -2.27
C ALA A 71 -1.84 -17.49 -1.77
N PHE A 72 -1.89 -18.44 -2.71
CA PHE A 72 -1.31 -19.77 -2.58
C PHE A 72 0.19 -19.70 -2.93
#